data_AF-A0A5C5BBI7-F1
#
_entry.id   AF-A0A5C5BBI7-F1
#
_cell.length_a   1.000
_cell.length_b   1.000
_cell.length_c   1.000
_cell.angle_alpha   90.00
_cell.angle_beta   90.00
_cell.angle_gamma   90.00
#
_symmetry.space_group_name_H-M   'P 1'
#
loop_
_entity.id
_entity.type
_entity.pdbx_description
1 polymer ?
#
loop_
_entity_poly.entity_id
_entity_poly.type
_entity_poly.pdbx_seq_one_letter_code
_entity_poly.pdbx_strand_id
1 'polypeptide(L)'
;MIVLVLTAVPPSLRGVLTRWLIEIAPGVFVGKVSARVRDLLWERVVDGVGRGRAILVHSARNEQGLDFRVHNHEWHTVDYDGISLMLRPHDERRGADAARSGPASRASVRVDSSAAGTAPRNWSYAERRLRGPRAGK
;
A
#
# COMPACT_ATOMS: atom_id res chain seq x y z
N MET A 1 -8.88 9.74 11.74
CA MET A 1 -8.52 10.08 10.35
C MET A 1 -8.79 8.86 9.49
N ILE A 2 -9.18 9.03 8.21
CA ILE A 2 -9.30 7.91 7.27
C ILE A 2 -8.64 8.22 5.92
N VAL A 3 -8.13 7.17 5.27
CA VAL A 3 -7.68 7.17 3.87
C VAL A 3 -8.38 6.02 3.16
N LEU A 4 -8.99 6.28 2.02
CA LEU A 4 -9.67 5.28 1.21
C LEU A 4 -9.01 5.21 -0.16
N VAL A 5 -8.59 4.01 -0.55
CA VAL A 5 -7.97 3.72 -1.85
C VAL A 5 -8.91 2.83 -2.65
N LEU A 6 -9.26 3.28 -3.85
CA LEU A 6 -10.20 2.64 -4.76
C LEU A 6 -9.54 2.35 -6.10
N THR A 7 -9.83 1.20 -6.69
CA THR A 7 -9.31 0.80 -8.00
C THR A 7 -10.43 0.18 -8.84
N ALA A 8 -10.52 0.57 -10.12
CA ALA A 8 -11.53 0.06 -11.06
C ALA A 8 -12.98 0.17 -10.54
N VAL A 9 -13.32 1.31 -9.94
CA VAL A 9 -14.65 1.59 -9.35
C VAL A 9 -15.53 2.44 -10.27
N PRO A 10 -16.87 2.30 -10.21
CA PRO A 10 -17.79 3.15 -10.96
C PRO A 10 -17.65 4.65 -10.60
N PRO A 11 -17.78 5.58 -11.57
CA PRO A 11 -17.72 7.03 -11.30
C PRO A 11 -18.77 7.52 -10.29
N SER A 12 -19.93 6.85 -10.23
CA SER A 12 -21.01 7.17 -9.30
C SER A 12 -20.57 7.05 -7.83
N LEU A 13 -19.79 6.02 -7.49
CA LEU A 13 -19.26 5.85 -6.13
C LEU A 13 -18.27 6.97 -5.78
N ARG A 14 -17.36 7.30 -6.72
CA ARG A 14 -16.39 8.41 -6.55
C ARG A 14 -17.10 9.72 -6.21
N GLY A 15 -18.14 10.10 -6.95
CA GLY A 15 -18.89 11.34 -6.72
C GLY A 15 -19.68 11.36 -5.40
N VAL A 16 -20.05 10.20 -4.85
CA VAL A 16 -20.68 10.12 -3.51
C VAL A 16 -19.65 10.37 -2.41
N LEU A 17 -18.43 9.85 -2.58
CA LEU A 17 -17.37 9.96 -1.57
C LEU A 17 -16.81 11.37 -1.43
N THR A 18 -16.79 12.15 -2.51
CA THR A 18 -16.34 13.56 -2.47
C THR A 18 -17.21 14.48 -1.62
N ARG A 19 -18.42 14.03 -1.22
CA ARG A 19 -19.28 14.75 -0.27
C ARG A 19 -18.73 14.75 1.16
N TRP A 20 -17.87 13.80 1.49
CA TRP A 20 -17.34 13.59 2.84
C TRP A 20 -15.82 13.64 2.89
N LEU A 21 -15.15 13.29 1.79
CA LEU A 21 -13.71 13.13 1.70
C LEU A 21 -13.14 13.95 0.56
N ILE A 22 -11.86 14.28 0.64
CA ILE A 22 -11.14 15.01 -0.40
C ILE A 22 -10.38 13.98 -1.25
N GLU A 23 -10.60 13.97 -2.56
CA GLU A 23 -9.81 13.17 -3.50
C GLU A 23 -8.47 13.86 -3.78
N ILE A 24 -7.36 13.27 -3.34
CA ILE A 24 -6.02 13.85 -3.47
C ILE A 24 -5.23 13.29 -4.67
N ALA A 25 -5.66 12.14 -5.17
CA ALA A 25 -5.15 11.47 -6.36
C ALA A 25 -6.25 10.56 -6.90
N PRO A 26 -6.18 10.10 -8.16
CA PRO A 26 -7.20 9.22 -8.72
C PRO A 26 -7.46 7.99 -7.86
N GLY A 27 -8.66 7.89 -7.28
CA GLY A 27 -9.05 6.79 -6.40
C GLY A 27 -8.53 6.88 -4.97
N VAL A 28 -7.85 7.95 -4.57
CA VAL A 28 -7.32 8.14 -3.21
C VAL A 28 -8.05 9.28 -2.51
N PHE A 29 -8.82 8.94 -1.48
CA PHE A 29 -9.63 9.88 -0.71
C PHE A 29 -9.12 9.98 0.72
N VAL A 30 -9.14 11.19 1.27
CA VAL A 30 -8.62 11.49 2.60
C VAL A 30 -9.60 12.36 3.35
N GLY A 31 -9.86 12.07 4.62
CA GLY A 31 -10.74 12.89 5.45
C GLY A 31 -10.80 12.49 6.92
N LYS A 32 -11.35 13.37 7.75
CA LYS A 32 -11.61 13.10 9.16
C LYS A 32 -13.10 12.94 9.38
N VAL A 33 -13.50 11.74 9.76
CA VAL A 33 -14.89 11.39 10.08
C VAL A 33 -14.95 10.62 11.41
N SER A 34 -16.13 10.56 12.03
CA SER A 34 -16.35 9.73 13.21
C SER A 34 -16.30 8.24 12.87
N ALA A 35 -16.13 7.38 13.87
CA ALA A 35 -16.16 5.92 13.68
C ALA A 35 -17.45 5.45 13.00
N ARG A 36 -18.61 5.98 13.43
CA ARG A 36 -19.91 5.67 12.83
C ARG A 36 -19.97 6.05 11.35
N VAL A 37 -19.52 7.25 10.99
CA VAL A 37 -19.53 7.70 9.59
C VAL A 37 -18.54 6.89 8.75
N ARG A 38 -17.36 6.55 9.30
CA ARG A 38 -16.41 5.62 8.65
C ARG A 38 -17.07 4.28 8.34
N ASP A 39 -17.79 3.70 9.30
CA ASP A 39 -18.39 2.38 9.14
C ASP A 39 -19.49 2.39 8.06
N LEU A 40 -20.35 3.41 8.06
CA LEU A 40 -21.35 3.61 7.01
C LEU A 40 -20.73 3.89 5.63
N LEU A 41 -19.64 4.67 5.58
CA LEU A 41 -18.90 4.89 4.33
C LEU A 41 -18.30 3.58 3.82
N TRP A 42 -17.78 2.74 4.71
CA TRP A 42 -17.21 1.45 4.34
C TRP A 42 -18.26 0.52 3.74
N GLU A 43 -19.43 0.38 4.37
CA GLU A 43 -20.56 -0.39 3.82
C GLU A 43 -20.95 0.13 2.42
N ARG A 44 -21.11 1.44 2.29
CA ARG A 44 -21.46 2.06 1.00
C ARG A 44 -20.43 1.80 -0.10
N VAL A 45 -19.16 1.77 0.26
CA VAL A 45 -18.06 1.44 -0.64
C VAL A 45 -18.13 -0.02 -1.06
N VAL A 46 -18.25 -0.95 -0.11
CA VAL A 46 -18.36 -2.39 -0.38
C VAL A 46 -19.54 -2.67 -1.31
N ASP A 47 -20.68 -2.05 -1.10
CA ASP A 47 -21.87 -2.20 -1.96
C ASP A 47 -21.68 -1.57 -3.35
N GLY A 48 -20.91 -0.48 -3.44
CA GLY A 48 -20.76 0.32 -4.65
C GLY A 48 -19.55 -0.04 -5.53
N VAL A 49 -18.60 -0.83 -5.01
CA VAL A 49 -17.30 -1.07 -5.66
C VAL A 49 -17.42 -2.03 -6.87
N GLY A 50 -18.45 -2.88 -6.89
CA GLY A 50 -18.65 -3.89 -7.94
C GLY A 50 -17.46 -4.85 -8.02
N ARG A 51 -16.82 -4.93 -9.20
CA ARG A 51 -15.60 -5.74 -9.44
C ARG A 51 -14.30 -5.00 -9.10
N GLY A 52 -14.39 -3.75 -8.66
CA GLY A 52 -13.26 -2.96 -8.23
C GLY A 52 -12.71 -3.44 -6.88
N ARG A 53 -11.70 -2.71 -6.40
CA ARG A 53 -11.02 -2.98 -5.14
C ARG A 53 -11.12 -1.77 -4.23
N ALA A 54 -11.16 -2.02 -2.92
CA ALA A 54 -11.17 -0.97 -1.92
C ALA A 54 -10.27 -1.32 -0.73
N ILE A 55 -9.51 -0.33 -0.26
CA ILE A 55 -8.76 -0.39 0.99
C ILE A 55 -9.12 0.85 1.80
N LEU A 56 -9.55 0.65 3.04
CA LEU A 56 -9.77 1.71 4.01
C LEU A 56 -8.69 1.62 5.08
N VAL A 57 -7.95 2.69 5.27
CA VAL A 57 -7.07 2.91 6.41
C VAL A 57 -7.78 3.85 7.38
N HIS A 58 -7.78 3.54 8.67
CA HIS A 58 -8.27 4.48 9.66
C HIS A 58 -7.39 4.49 10.91
N SER A 59 -7.41 5.61 11.64
CA SER A 59 -6.78 5.69 12.95
C SER A 59 -7.42 4.66 13.90
N ALA A 60 -6.59 3.98 14.68
CA ALA A 60 -7.02 3.01 15.69
C ALA A 60 -6.20 3.19 16.97
N ARG A 61 -6.73 2.68 18.10
CA ARG A 61 -6.05 2.74 19.41
C ARG A 61 -5.29 1.43 19.65
N ASN A 62 -4.30 1.17 18.80
CA ASN A 62 -3.36 0.06 18.89
C ASN A 62 -1.93 0.59 18.73
N GLU A 63 -0.94 -0.29 18.82
CA GLU A 63 0.49 0.00 18.79
C GLU A 63 0.91 0.70 17.47
N GLN A 64 0.23 0.38 16.37
CA GLN A 64 0.51 0.97 15.05
C GLN A 64 -0.21 2.32 14.85
N GLY A 65 -1.20 2.66 15.69
CA GLY A 65 -2.05 3.84 15.55
C GLY A 65 -3.01 3.80 14.36
N LEU A 66 -3.12 2.66 13.67
CA LEU A 66 -3.91 2.50 12.46
C LEU A 66 -4.43 1.07 12.31
N ASP A 67 -5.43 0.92 11.47
CA ASP A 67 -6.01 -0.36 11.09
C ASP A 67 -6.55 -0.30 9.65
N PHE A 68 -6.74 -1.45 9.03
CA PHE A 68 -7.09 -1.61 7.63
C PHE A 68 -8.38 -2.41 7.46
N ARG A 69 -9.20 -2.03 6.47
CA ARG A 69 -10.23 -2.89 5.90
C ARG A 69 -9.97 -3.04 4.41
N VAL A 70 -10.16 -4.25 3.91
CA VAL A 70 -9.80 -4.62 2.55
C VAL A 70 -10.98 -5.33 1.89
N HIS A 71 -11.26 -5.00 0.64
CA HIS A 71 -12.30 -5.62 -0.15
C HIS A 71 -11.82 -5.86 -1.60
N ASN A 72 -12.03 -7.08 -2.11
CA ASN A 72 -11.63 -7.55 -3.44
C ASN A 72 -10.15 -7.29 -3.81
N HIS A 73 -9.27 -7.28 -2.80
CA HIS A 73 -7.84 -7.10 -3.00
C HIS A 73 -7.10 -8.43 -2.81
N GLU A 74 -6.05 -8.65 -3.59
CA GLU A 74 -5.23 -9.87 -3.51
C GLU A 74 -4.46 -9.95 -2.18
N TRP A 75 -4.00 -8.79 -1.70
CA TRP A 75 -3.32 -8.68 -0.42
C TRP A 75 -4.36 -8.56 0.69
N HIS A 76 -4.18 -9.32 1.76
CA HIS A 76 -5.06 -9.31 2.92
C HIS A 76 -4.26 -9.01 4.18
N THR A 77 -4.95 -8.56 5.22
CA THR A 77 -4.36 -8.29 6.52
C THR A 77 -4.13 -9.59 7.27
N VAL A 78 -2.97 -9.71 7.91
CA VAL A 78 -2.63 -10.82 8.82
C VAL A 78 -2.12 -10.26 10.13
N ASP A 79 -2.55 -10.85 11.24
CA ASP A 79 -2.01 -10.53 12.56
C ASP A 79 -0.72 -11.31 12.81
N TYR A 80 0.31 -10.61 13.27
CA TYR A 80 1.57 -11.20 13.67
C TYR A 80 2.01 -10.58 15.00
N ASP A 81 1.78 -11.30 16.09
CA ASP A 81 2.13 -10.85 17.45
C ASP A 81 1.47 -9.51 17.82
N GLY A 82 0.18 -9.35 17.49
CA GLY A 82 -0.58 -8.11 17.72
C GLY A 82 -0.31 -6.98 16.72
N ILE A 83 0.59 -7.19 15.76
CA ILE A 83 0.90 -6.23 14.69
C ILE A 83 0.16 -6.66 13.41
N SER A 84 -0.66 -5.76 12.86
CA SER A 84 -1.33 -6.00 11.58
C SER A 84 -0.37 -5.74 10.41
N LEU A 85 -0.19 -6.75 9.57
CA LEU A 85 0.65 -6.71 8.36
C LEU A 85 -0.17 -6.98 7.11
N MET A 86 0.33 -6.58 5.94
CA MET A 86 -0.28 -6.92 4.65
C MET A 86 0.44 -8.11 4.03
N LEU A 87 -0.23 -9.25 3.93
CA LEU A 87 0.30 -10.43 3.25
C LEU A 87 0.10 -10.27 1.74
N ARG A 88 1.21 -10.32 1.01
CA ARG A 88 1.22 -10.47 -0.44
C ARG A 88 1.44 -11.95 -0.77
N PRO A 89 0.46 -12.64 -1.38
CA PRO A 89 0.66 -14.01 -1.84
C PRO A 89 1.86 -14.08 -2.79
N HIS A 90 2.76 -15.05 -2.55
CA HIS A 90 3.85 -15.33 -3.45
C HIS A 90 3.34 -16.33 -4.50
N ASP A 91 3.12 -15.87 -5.72
CA ASP A 91 2.76 -16.76 -6.82
C ASP A 91 3.99 -17.60 -7.21
N GLU A 92 4.00 -18.88 -6.86
CA GLU A 92 5.12 -19.80 -7.14
C GLU A 92 5.50 -19.83 -8.62
N ARG A 93 4.54 -19.53 -9.52
CA ARG A 93 4.76 -19.41 -10.96
C ARG A 93 5.73 -18.28 -11.32
N ARG A 94 5.69 -17.15 -10.60
CA ARG A 94 6.62 -16.02 -10.79
C ARG A 94 8.04 -16.35 -10.35
N GLY A 95 8.20 -17.17 -9.31
CA GLY A 95 9.51 -17.64 -8.85
C GLY A 95 10.16 -18.59 -9.85
N ALA A 96 9.36 -19.46 -10.49
CA ALA A 96 9.83 -20.36 -11.53
C ALA A 96 10.24 -19.63 -12.82
N ASP A 97 9.54 -18.56 -13.21
CA ASP A 97 9.94 -17.73 -14.36
C ASP A 97 11.21 -16.92 -14.08
N ALA A 98 11.36 -16.38 -12.86
CA ALA A 98 12.58 -15.71 -12.43
C ALA A 98 13.79 -16.66 -12.35
N ALA A 99 13.58 -17.93 -11.98
CA ALA A 99 14.62 -18.97 -11.96
C ALA A 99 14.96 -19.49 -13.37
N ARG A 100 14.00 -19.45 -14.31
CA ARG A 100 14.21 -19.80 -15.73
C ARG A 100 14.91 -18.69 -16.51
N SER A 101 14.73 -17.43 -16.12
CA SER A 101 15.59 -16.33 -16.56
C SER A 101 16.91 -16.38 -15.79
N GLY A 102 17.85 -17.21 -16.26
CA GLY A 102 19.23 -17.21 -15.79
C GLY A 102 19.84 -15.79 -15.84
N PRO A 103 20.93 -15.52 -15.10
CA PRO A 103 21.43 -14.16 -14.95
C PRO A 103 21.83 -13.60 -16.31
N ALA A 104 21.00 -12.72 -16.86
CA ALA A 104 21.39 -11.86 -17.96
C ALA A 104 22.65 -11.13 -17.51
N SER A 105 23.72 -11.31 -18.29
CA SER A 105 25.05 -10.77 -18.09
C SER A 105 25.01 -9.41 -17.41
N ARG A 106 25.79 -9.24 -16.33
CA ARG A 106 26.09 -7.97 -15.66
C ARG A 106 26.26 -6.83 -16.69
N ALA A 107 25.19 -6.10 -16.98
CA ALA A 107 25.29 -4.77 -17.52
C ALA A 107 25.74 -3.91 -16.35
N SER A 108 27.01 -3.52 -16.37
CA SER A 108 27.58 -2.56 -15.43
C SER A 108 26.82 -1.24 -15.59
N VAL A 109 25.82 -1.03 -14.73
CA VAL A 109 25.22 0.28 -14.54
C VAL A 109 26.33 1.18 -14.00
N ARG A 110 26.92 1.99 -14.87
CA ARG A 110 27.76 3.10 -14.46
C ARG A 110 26.85 4.09 -13.74
N VAL A 111 26.95 4.14 -12.42
CA VAL A 111 26.34 5.21 -11.65
C VAL A 111 27.21 6.44 -11.87
N ASP A 112 26.68 7.39 -12.62
CA ASP A 112 27.30 8.70 -12.79
C ASP A 112 27.25 9.42 -11.44
N SER A 113 28.42 9.66 -10.86
CA SER A 113 28.57 10.29 -9.55
C SER A 113 28.61 11.81 -9.71
N SER A 114 27.45 12.44 -9.96
CA SER A 114 27.34 13.90 -9.90
C SER A 114 25.93 14.39 -9.54
N ALA A 115 25.47 14.06 -8.33
CA ALA A 115 24.48 14.88 -7.64
C ALA A 115 24.57 14.64 -6.14
N ALA A 116 25.38 15.46 -5.46
CA ALA A 116 25.36 15.57 -4.01
C ALA A 116 24.02 16.19 -3.58
N GLY A 117 23.02 15.34 -3.36
CA GLY A 117 21.76 15.68 -2.71
C GLY A 117 21.61 14.85 -1.44
N THR A 118 21.84 15.46 -0.28
CA THR A 118 21.71 14.85 1.05
C THR A 118 20.30 14.26 1.24
N ALA A 119 20.20 12.93 1.26
CA ALA A 119 18.96 12.25 1.64
C ALA A 119 18.64 12.50 3.13
N PRO A 120 17.38 12.80 3.51
CA PRO A 120 17.02 13.08 4.90
C PRO A 120 17.21 11.84 5.81
N ARG A 121 17.60 12.12 7.06
CA ARG A 121 18.15 11.17 8.06
C ARG A 121 17.17 10.15 8.67
N ASN A 122 16.02 9.91 8.07
CA ASN A 122 14.97 9.06 8.65
C ASN A 122 14.16 8.34 7.57
N TRP A 123 14.77 7.32 6.96
CA TRP A 123 14.03 6.28 6.24
C TRP A 123 14.16 4.92 6.96
N SER A 124 13.06 4.16 6.89
CA SER A 124 12.78 2.91 7.61
C SER A 124 13.89 1.85 7.56
N TYR A 125 13.97 1.05 8.64
CA TYR A 125 14.81 -0.15 8.75
C TYR A 125 14.66 -1.13 7.58
N ALA A 126 13.52 -1.11 6.87
CA ALA A 126 13.28 -1.95 5.70
C ALA A 126 14.30 -1.71 4.57
N GLU A 127 14.73 -0.46 4.37
CA GLU A 127 15.67 -0.14 3.28
C GLU A 127 17.12 -0.48 3.63
N ARG A 128 17.47 -0.50 4.93
CA ARG A 128 18.78 -0.98 5.41
C ARG A 128 18.99 -2.47 5.12
N ARG A 129 17.93 -3.28 5.10
CA ARG A 129 18.02 -4.71 4.77
C ARG A 129 18.18 -4.99 3.28
N LEU A 130 17.72 -4.08 2.42
CA LEU A 130 17.89 -4.20 0.96
C LEU A 130 19.31 -3.85 0.51
N ARG A 131 20.03 -3.03 1.28
CA ARG A 131 21.46 -2.77 1.08
C ARG A 131 22.26 -3.85 1.80
N GLY A 132 22.40 -5.01 1.17
CA GLY A 132 23.29 -6.08 1.64
C GLY A 132 24.72 -5.58 1.92
N PRO A 133 25.52 -6.36 2.69
CA PRO A 133 26.83 -5.92 3.16
C PRO A 133 27.72 -5.52 1.98
N ARG A 134 28.20 -4.27 1.98
CA ARG A 134 29.28 -3.85 1.08
C ARG A 134 30.50 -4.67 1.44
N ALA A 135 30.94 -5.54 0.53
CA ALA A 135 32.23 -6.20 0.62
C ALA A 135 33.32 -5.13 0.75
N GLY A 136 33.96 -5.07 1.91
CA GLY A 136 35.14 -4.25 2.14
C GLY A 136 36.34 -4.82 1.38
N LYS A 137 37.08 -3.93 0.73
CA LYS A 137 38.50 -4.12 0.44
C LYS A 137 39.28 -3.31 1.47
#